data_AF-A0A962LPB0-F1
#
_entry.id   AF-A0A962LPB0-F1
#
_cell.length_a   1.000
_cell.length_b   1.000
_cell.length_c   1.000
_cell.angle_alpha   90.00
_cell.angle_beta   90.00
_cell.angle_gamma   90.00
#
_symmetry.space_group_name_H-M   'P 1'
#
loop_
_entity.id
_entity.type
_entity.pdbx_description
1 polymer ?
#
loop_
_entity_poly.entity_id
_entity_poly.type
_entity_poly.pdbx_seq_one_letter_code
_entity_poly.pdbx_strand_id
1 'polypeptide(L)' 'VLGKVNRPGAYPVTARVDVTQALALAGGLNSFADEDDIQILRRDEAGAQRAISFDYSGVKSGEDLDTNIVLQSGDVVIVP' A
#
# COMPACT_ATOMS: atom_id res chain seq x y z
N VAL A 1 -6.98 2.61 -1.24
CA VAL A 1 -5.97 2.32 -2.30
C VAL A 1 -6.36 3.10 -3.54
N LEU A 2 -5.43 3.86 -4.10
CA LEU A 2 -5.62 4.74 -5.26
C LEU A 2 -4.53 4.50 -6.31
N GLY A 3 -4.81 4.90 -7.55
CA GLY A 3 -3.84 4.87 -8.64
C GLY A 3 -3.94 3.61 -9.51
N LYS A 4 -2.80 3.13 -10.02
CA LYS A 4 -2.69 2.07 -11.03
C LYS A 4 -2.90 0.65 -10.48
N VAL A 5 -4.04 0.44 -9.84
CA VAL A 5 -4.52 -0.87 -9.39
C VAL A 5 -5.76 -1.31 -10.18
N ASN A 6 -6.09 -2.60 -10.15
CA ASN A 6 -7.25 -3.10 -10.90
C ASN A 6 -8.59 -2.62 -10.32
N ARG A 7 -8.65 -2.37 -9.01
CA ARG A 7 -9.85 -1.91 -8.29
C ARG A 7 -9.48 -0.83 -7.26
N PRO A 8 -9.34 0.45 -7.68
CA PRO A 8 -9.12 1.54 -6.73
C PRO A 8 -10.36 1.74 -5.87
N GLY A 9 -10.17 2.10 -4.61
CA GLY A 9 -11.28 2.28 -3.67
C GLY A 9 -10.87 2.35 -2.20
N ALA A 10 -11.88 2.62 -1.37
CA ALA A 10 -11.76 2.54 0.08
C ALA A 10 -12.01 1.10 0.54
N TYR A 11 -11.12 0.58 1.38
CA TYR A 11 -11.21 -0.76 1.93
C TYR A 11 -11.26 -0.67 3.45
N PRO A 12 -12.29 -1.26 4.10
CA PRO A 12 -12.39 -1.22 5.55
C PRO A 12 -11.28 -2.08 6.16
N VAL A 13 -10.41 -1.44 6.96
CA VAL A 13 -9.36 -2.13 7.71
C VAL A 13 -9.96 -2.61 9.03
N THR A 14 -10.58 -3.79 9.03
CA THR A 14 -11.20 -4.39 10.24
C THR A 14 -10.25 -5.31 11.00
N ALA A 15 -9.14 -5.71 10.38
CA ALA A 15 -8.10 -6.55 10.96
C ALA A 15 -6.72 -5.94 10.67
N ARG A 16 -5.66 -6.59 11.16
CA ARG A 16 -4.28 -6.22 10.82
C ARG A 16 -4.05 -6.50 9.32
N VAL A 17 -4.19 -5.46 8.51
CA VAL A 17 -3.99 -5.49 7.05
C VAL A 17 -2.64 -4.87 6.72
N ASP A 18 -1.83 -5.54 5.91
CA ASP A 18 -0.58 -4.99 5.38
C ASP A 18 -0.74 -4.45 3.95
N VAL A 19 0.30 -3.79 3.43
CA VAL A 19 0.27 -3.20 2.08
C VAL A 19 -0.01 -4.26 1.02
N THR A 20 0.64 -5.42 1.12
CA THR A 20 0.46 -6.54 0.17
C THR A 20 -1.00 -7.03 0.14
N GLN A 21 -1.61 -7.21 1.30
CA GLN A 21 -3.02 -7.58 1.43
C GLN A 21 -3.94 -6.49 0.87
N ALA A 22 -3.64 -5.21 1.11
CA ALA A 22 -4.43 -4.11 0.54
C ALA A 22 -4.35 -4.07 -0.99
N LEU A 23 -3.16 -4.33 -1.57
CA LEU A 23 -3.00 -4.46 -3.02
C LEU A 23 -3.78 -5.67 -3.55
N ALA A 24 -3.76 -6.81 -2.85
CA ALA A 24 -4.54 -7.98 -3.23
C ALA A 24 -6.06 -7.70 -3.21
N LEU A 25 -6.55 -6.99 -2.19
CA LEU A 25 -7.95 -6.55 -2.10
C LEU A 25 -8.32 -5.59 -3.25
N ALA A 26 -7.36 -4.73 -3.65
CA ALA A 26 -7.48 -3.87 -4.82
C ALA A 26 -7.35 -4.62 -6.16
N GLY A 27 -7.32 -5.95 -6.15
CA GLY A 27 -7.22 -6.79 -7.34
C GLY A 27 -5.81 -6.85 -7.94
N GLY A 28 -4.79 -6.45 -7.18
CA GLY A 28 -3.41 -6.36 -7.63
C GLY A 28 -3.10 -5.09 -8.41
N LEU A 29 -1.82 -4.92 -8.71
CA LEU A 29 -1.30 -3.89 -9.60
C LEU A 29 -1.80 -4.13 -11.03
N ASN A 30 -2.00 -3.07 -11.80
CA ASN A 30 -2.27 -3.20 -13.23
C ASN A 30 -0.96 -3.17 -14.04
N SER A 31 -1.02 -3.42 -15.34
CA SER A 31 0.17 -3.50 -16.22
C SER A 31 0.95 -2.20 -16.39
N PHE A 32 0.46 -1.08 -15.87
CA PHE A 32 1.08 0.24 -15.97
C PHE A 32 1.65 0.73 -14.64
N ALA A 33 1.43 -0.02 -13.55
CA ALA A 33 1.92 0.30 -12.22
C ALA A 33 3.45 0.25 -12.17
N ASP A 34 4.04 1.21 -11.47
CA ASP A 34 5.40 1.06 -10.98
C ASP A 34 5.36 0.28 -9.66
N GLU A 35 5.94 -0.92 -9.64
CA GLU A 35 5.93 -1.78 -8.44
C GLU A 35 6.91 -1.27 -7.36
N ASP A 36 7.85 -0.39 -7.72
CA ASP A 36 8.97 0.00 -6.87
C ASP A 36 8.73 1.35 -6.15
N ASP A 37 7.75 2.14 -6.61
CA ASP A 37 7.46 3.49 -6.09
C ASP A 37 6.07 3.59 -5.45
N ILE A 38 5.63 2.55 -4.75
CA ILE A 38 4.36 2.61 -4.01
C ILE A 38 4.53 3.53 -2.80
N GLN A 39 3.56 4.42 -2.59
CA GLN A 39 3.58 5.38 -1.49
C GLN A 39 2.42 5.14 -0.52
N ILE A 40 2.72 5.08 0.76
CA ILE A 40 1.73 5.09 1.83
C ILE A 40 1.70 6.49 2.43
N LEU A 41 0.59 7.19 2.25
CA LEU A 41 0.31 8.42 2.95
C LEU A 41 -0.32 8.08 4.29
N ARG A 42 0.41 8.40 5.36
CA ARG A 42 -0.03 8.19 6.74
C ARG A 42 -0.17 9.53 7.43
N ARG A 43 -1.25 9.70 8.18
CA ARG A 43 -1.45 10.85 9.07
C ARG A 43 -1.02 10.47 10.48
N ASP A 44 -0.22 11.31 11.13
CA ASP A 44 0.11 11.14 12.54
C ASP A 44 -0.96 11.73 13.46
N GLU A 45 -0.82 11.54 14.77
CA GLU A 45 -1.75 12.05 15.78
C GLU A 45 -1.82 13.59 15.83
N ALA A 46 -0.76 14.27 15.37
CA ALA A 46 -0.70 15.72 15.25
C ALA A 46 -1.37 16.24 13.95
N GLY A 47 -1.83 15.34 13.09
CA GLY A 47 -2.48 15.66 11.82
C GLY A 47 -1.52 15.90 10.66
N ALA A 48 -0.21 15.78 10.86
CA ALA A 48 0.77 15.90 9.79
C ALA A 48 0.76 14.65 8.91
N GLN A 49 0.88 14.85 7.60
CA GLN A 49 0.90 13.77 6.63
C GLN A 49 2.34 13.45 6.25
N ARG A 50 2.69 12.16 6.32
CA ARG A 50 3.99 11.64 5.89
C ARG A 50 3.80 10.63 4.77
N ALA A 51 4.68 10.69 3.78
CA ALA A 51 4.79 9.67 2.74
C ALA A 51 5.82 8.62 3.19
N ILE A 52 5.45 7.35 3.06
CA ILE A 52 6.32 6.21 3.33
C ILE A 52 6.47 5.47 2.01
N SER A 53 7.69 5.40 1.47
CA SER A 53 7.98 4.60 0.29
C SER A 53 7.93 3.11 0.64
N PHE A 54 7.40 2.32 -0.27
CA PHE A 54 7.29 0.88 -0.15
C PHE A 54 7.65 0.23 -1.47
N ASP A 55 8.68 -0.60 -1.43
CA ASP A 55 9.12 -1.41 -2.55
C ASP A 55 8.34 -2.73 -2.53
N TYR A 56 7.41 -2.89 -3.47
CA TYR A 56 6.62 -4.11 -3.56
C TYR A 56 7.37 -5.24 -4.26
N SER A 57 8.38 -4.94 -5.08
CA SER A 57 9.09 -5.95 -5.87
C SER A 57 9.80 -6.96 -4.97
N GLY A 58 10.52 -6.48 -3.94
CA GLY A 58 11.23 -7.33 -2.98
C GLY A 58 10.29 -8.16 -2.09
N VAL A 59 9.11 -7.63 -1.76
CA VAL A 59 8.10 -8.39 -1.00
C VAL A 59 7.45 -9.46 -1.90
N LYS A 60 7.19 -9.13 -3.17
CA LYS A 60 6.58 -10.04 -4.15
C LYS A 60 7.52 -11.19 -4.54
N SER A 61 8.83 -10.95 -4.63
CA SER A 61 9.83 -11.99 -4.88
C SER A 61 10.10 -12.88 -3.66
N GLY A 62 9.70 -12.43 -2.47
CA GLY A 62 9.92 -13.12 -1.20
C GLY A 62 11.30 -12.87 -0.58
N GLU A 63 12.05 -11.92 -1.12
CA GLU A 63 13.40 -11.55 -0.65
C GLU A 63 13.32 -10.64 0.58
N ASP A 64 12.35 -9.73 0.64
CA ASP A 64 12.26 -8.67 1.65
C ASP A 64 10.95 -8.67 2.43
N LEU A 65 10.48 -9.86 2.86
CA LEU A 65 9.20 -10.01 3.57
C LEU A 65 9.10 -9.15 4.84
N ASP A 66 10.23 -8.87 5.50
CA ASP A 66 10.30 -8.06 6.72
C ASP A 66 10.02 -6.56 6.47
N THR A 67 10.01 -6.12 5.20
CA THR A 67 9.71 -4.74 4.82
C THR A 67 8.21 -4.48 4.65
N ASN A 68 7.37 -5.52 4.76
CA ASN A 68 5.93 -5.39 4.59
C ASN A 68 5.30 -4.53 5.70
N ILE A 69 4.67 -3.42 5.31
CA ILE A 69 4.16 -2.43 6.25
C ILE A 69 2.73 -2.77 6.64
N VAL A 70 2.47 -2.88 7.94
CA VAL A 70 1.10 -2.93 8.47
C VAL A 70 0.44 -1.56 8.31
N LEU A 71 -0.71 -1.53 7.65
CA LEU A 71 -1.51 -0.33 7.44
C LEU A 71 -2.27 0.05 8.71
N GLN A 72 -2.42 1.35 8.89
CA GLN A 72 -3.16 1.98 9.96
C GLN A 72 -4.47 2.57 9.43
N SER A 73 -5.44 2.76 10.32
CA SER A 73 -6.68 3.42 9.95
C SER A 73 -6.38 4.84 9.45
N GLY A 74 -6.93 5.18 8.28
CA GLY A 74 -6.66 6.46 7.62
C GLY A 74 -5.46 6.46 6.67
N ASP A 75 -4.71 5.35 6.57
CA ASP A 75 -3.66 5.24 5.56
C ASP A 75 -4.24 5.23 4.14
N VAL A 76 -3.52 5.88 3.23
CA VAL A 76 -3.83 5.88 1.80
C VAL A 76 -2.63 5.32 1.03
N VAL A 77 -2.83 4.15 0.43
CA VAL A 77 -1.86 3.56 -0.51
C VAL A 77 -2.08 4.16 -1.90
N ILE A 78 -1.03 4.75 -2.46
CA ILE A 78 -0.96 5.32 -3.81
C ILE A 78 -0.03 4.45 -4.64
N VAL A 79 -0.53 3.98 -5.78
CA VAL A 79 0.24 3.25 -6.78
C VAL A 79 0.39 4.14 -8.01
N PRO A 80 1.61 4.63 -8.33
CA PRO A 80 1.82 5.59 -9.40
C PRO A 80 1.64 5.00 -10.80
#